data_AF-A0A7V0SSF1-F1
#
_entry.id   AF-A0A7V0SSF1-F1
#
_cell.length_a   1.000
_cell.length_b   1.000
_cell.length_c   1.000
_cell.angle_alpha   90.00
_cell.angle_beta   90.00
_cell.angle_gamma   90.00
#
_symmetry.space_group_name_H-M   'P 1'
#
loop_
_entity.id
_entity.type
_entity.pdbx_description
1 polymer ?
#
loop_
_entity_poly.entity_id
_entity_poly.type
_entity_poly.pdbx_seq_one_letter_code
_entity_poly.pdbx_strand_id
1 'polypeptide(L)'
;YYFLSGYTAKLAGTERGIKEPLPTFSSAFGAAFLLLHPTKYAKELAKKMEKHGATAYLVNTGWTGGSYGQGKRIDISVTRKIISAILDGSIDNAEYEELPTFGLHIPKELEGIDSTILNPRNTWKYVASYEKQARMLADKFIENFENFTDTDEGQRLVAAGPKDKFMKQYYSYFEKKIKEMQEDHRHEIGRLKDQIYILQNSYHEYISFNSINTTYKQKKLNRHLPLYAYYGTDNKSLRLKGHEAVMKLIDSIGFQFYHPEKEALDYNQRMAVSKEKISLDEVYEKIYLIEDLVNGCTKMDEDIVKNYQLFIKQNKAIPEFAIKIGNLLLVKTTDEEQEENYHCRRLSVSGMIHLDKHPDLLKKPRRLLHELDTFLAI
;
A
#
# COMPACT_ATOMS: atom_id res chain seq x y z
N TYR A 1 -18.33 16.65 11.72
CA TYR A 1 -18.00 17.15 13.07
C TYR A 1 -19.13 18.00 13.65
N TYR A 2 -19.35 19.23 13.18
CA TYR A 2 -20.31 20.18 13.79
C TYR A 2 -21.77 19.68 13.90
N PHE A 3 -22.26 18.89 12.95
CA PHE A 3 -23.59 18.28 13.05
C PHE A 3 -23.72 17.29 14.22
N LEU A 4 -22.68 16.50 14.48
CA LEU A 4 -22.65 15.58 15.62
C LEU A 4 -22.48 16.33 16.95
N SER A 5 -21.63 17.38 16.97
CA SER A 5 -21.47 18.22 18.15
C SER A 5 -22.76 18.96 18.50
N GLY A 6 -23.43 19.54 17.50
CA GLY A 6 -24.70 20.25 17.68
C GLY A 6 -24.63 21.39 18.71
N TYR A 7 -23.53 22.14 18.70
CA TYR A 7 -23.32 23.24 19.64
C TYR A 7 -24.31 24.37 19.39
N THR A 8 -25.05 24.73 20.44
CA THR A 8 -26.03 25.82 20.42
C THR A 8 -26.25 26.36 21.83
N ALA A 9 -27.19 27.26 22.02
CA ALA A 9 -27.63 27.71 23.35
C ALA A 9 -29.10 27.34 23.58
N LYS A 10 -29.41 26.79 24.76
CA LYS A 10 -30.80 26.68 25.20
C LYS A 10 -31.31 28.07 25.56
N LEU A 11 -32.40 28.49 24.92
CA LEU A 11 -33.00 29.80 25.15
C LEU A 11 -33.99 29.74 26.32
N ALA A 12 -34.23 30.88 26.96
CA ALA A 12 -35.23 30.97 28.02
C ALA A 12 -36.61 30.54 27.48
N GLY A 13 -37.30 29.66 28.22
CA GLY A 13 -38.65 29.19 27.89
C GLY A 13 -38.73 27.91 27.04
N THR A 14 -37.62 27.35 26.54
CA THR A 14 -37.65 26.08 25.78
C THR A 14 -37.68 24.84 26.68
N GLU A 15 -37.20 24.94 27.91
CA GLU A 15 -37.24 23.88 28.94
C GLU A 15 -37.53 24.49 30.32
N ARG A 16 -38.22 23.75 31.21
CA ARG A 16 -38.53 24.22 32.57
C ARG A 16 -37.23 24.51 33.34
N GLY A 17 -37.08 25.74 33.82
CA GLY A 17 -35.97 26.15 34.69
C GLY A 17 -34.85 26.95 34.01
N ILE A 18 -34.88 27.11 32.67
CA ILE A 18 -33.88 27.90 31.94
C ILE A 18 -34.32 29.37 31.89
N LYS A 19 -33.59 30.24 32.58
CA LYS A 19 -33.83 31.70 32.64
C LYS A 19 -32.84 32.52 31.82
N GLU A 20 -31.67 31.97 31.52
CA GLU A 20 -30.59 32.61 30.75
C GLU A 20 -30.07 31.66 29.67
N PRO A 21 -29.47 32.17 28.57
CA PRO A 21 -28.93 31.32 27.51
C PRO A 21 -27.80 30.43 28.03
N LEU A 22 -28.02 29.11 28.01
CA LEU A 22 -27.02 28.13 28.44
C LEU A 22 -26.42 27.42 27.23
N PRO A 23 -25.09 27.51 27.02
CA PRO A 23 -24.41 26.73 25.99
C PRO A 23 -24.66 25.23 26.19
N THR A 24 -24.96 24.52 25.11
CA THR A 24 -25.27 23.10 25.13
C THR A 24 -24.78 22.42 23.85
N PHE A 25 -24.43 21.14 23.96
CA PHE A 25 -24.18 20.26 22.83
C PHE A 25 -25.40 19.35 22.66
N SER A 26 -26.14 19.54 21.58
CA SER A 26 -27.34 18.77 21.27
C SER A 26 -27.14 18.11 19.92
N SER A 27 -26.67 16.86 19.93
CA SER A 27 -26.37 16.08 18.72
C SER A 27 -27.45 16.19 17.65
N ALA A 28 -27.04 16.36 16.38
CA ALA A 28 -27.92 16.62 15.24
C ALA A 28 -28.82 17.86 15.40
N PHE A 29 -28.47 18.78 16.30
CA PHE A 29 -29.28 19.94 16.72
C PHE A 29 -30.65 19.58 17.30
N GLY A 30 -30.83 18.34 17.75
CA GLY A 30 -32.13 17.79 18.13
C GLY A 30 -32.05 16.56 19.01
N ALA A 31 -31.02 16.45 19.87
CA ALA A 31 -30.75 15.26 20.67
C ALA A 31 -31.97 14.73 21.46
N ALA A 32 -32.82 15.63 21.95
CA ALA A 32 -34.03 15.30 22.68
C ALA A 32 -35.05 14.45 21.89
N PHE A 33 -34.92 14.38 20.56
CA PHE A 33 -35.85 13.69 19.66
C PHE A 33 -35.21 12.49 18.95
N LEU A 34 -33.93 12.19 19.20
CA LEU A 34 -33.23 11.11 18.51
C LEU A 34 -33.56 9.75 19.14
N LEU A 35 -34.04 8.82 18.32
CA LEU A 35 -34.31 7.43 18.72
C LEU A 35 -33.17 6.47 18.38
N LEU A 36 -32.14 6.94 17.67
CA LEU A 36 -30.99 6.15 17.22
C LEU A 36 -29.70 6.87 17.61
N HIS A 37 -28.57 6.17 17.48
CA HIS A 37 -27.27 6.80 17.70
C HIS A 37 -27.03 7.97 16.70
N PRO A 38 -26.53 9.14 17.14
CA PRO A 38 -26.34 10.33 16.30
C PRO A 38 -25.55 10.08 15.01
N THR A 39 -24.60 9.14 15.02
CA THR A 39 -23.79 8.77 13.84
C THR A 39 -24.64 8.21 12.70
N LYS A 40 -25.79 7.57 12.97
CA LYS A 40 -26.72 7.10 11.93
C LYS A 40 -27.34 8.27 11.18
N TYR A 41 -27.77 9.32 11.89
CA TYR A 41 -28.32 10.53 11.29
C TYR A 41 -27.25 11.29 10.51
N ALA A 42 -26.03 11.40 11.06
CA ALA A 42 -24.92 12.06 10.37
C ALA A 42 -24.54 11.35 9.06
N LYS A 43 -24.55 10.01 9.05
CA LYS A 43 -24.29 9.20 7.85
C LYS A 43 -25.37 9.41 6.78
N GLU A 44 -26.64 9.44 7.17
CA GLU A 44 -27.73 9.69 6.23
C GLU A 44 -27.69 11.12 5.67
N LEU A 45 -27.40 12.11 6.53
CA LEU A 45 -27.21 13.49 6.10
C LEU A 45 -26.06 13.61 5.08
N ALA A 46 -24.90 13.02 5.38
CA ALA A 46 -23.74 13.04 4.47
C ALA A 46 -24.08 12.43 3.11
N LYS A 47 -24.76 11.28 3.10
CA LYS A 47 -25.23 10.61 1.86
C LYS A 47 -26.18 11.49 1.06
N LYS A 48 -27.10 12.19 1.72
CA LYS A 48 -28.05 13.10 1.05
C LYS A 48 -27.33 14.33 0.49
N MET A 49 -26.42 14.92 1.25
CA MET A 49 -25.62 16.06 0.78
C MET A 49 -24.81 15.70 -0.46
N GLU A 50 -24.10 14.57 -0.43
CA GLU A 50 -23.31 14.07 -1.57
C GLU A 50 -24.20 13.80 -2.80
N LYS A 51 -25.32 13.11 -2.63
CA LYS A 51 -26.27 12.82 -3.72
C LYS A 51 -26.79 14.08 -4.41
N HIS A 52 -26.99 15.15 -3.65
CA HIS A 52 -27.63 16.37 -4.13
C HIS A 52 -26.64 17.52 -4.37
N GLY A 53 -25.33 17.30 -4.15
CA GLY A 53 -24.31 18.34 -4.25
C GLY A 53 -24.54 19.51 -3.28
N ALA A 54 -25.11 19.24 -2.10
CA ALA A 54 -25.46 20.30 -1.14
C ALA A 54 -24.25 20.74 -0.30
N THR A 55 -24.12 22.05 -0.11
CA THR A 55 -23.11 22.69 0.74
C THR A 55 -23.66 22.92 2.16
N ALA A 56 -22.79 22.94 3.17
CA ALA A 56 -23.15 23.29 4.54
C ALA A 56 -22.42 24.56 5.00
N TYR A 57 -23.16 25.44 5.67
CA TYR A 57 -22.65 26.66 6.29
C TYR A 57 -22.95 26.65 7.79
N LEU A 58 -22.03 27.21 8.58
CA LEU A 58 -22.22 27.40 10.03
C LEU A 58 -22.48 28.88 10.30
N VAL A 59 -23.70 29.22 10.73
CA VAL A 59 -24.10 30.61 10.97
C VAL A 59 -24.30 30.85 12.46
N ASN A 60 -23.53 31.78 13.03
CA ASN A 60 -23.75 32.24 14.40
C ASN A 60 -24.91 33.24 14.44
N THR A 61 -26.02 32.85 15.08
CA THR A 61 -27.19 33.72 15.33
C THR A 61 -27.26 34.21 16.79
N GLY A 62 -26.17 33.98 17.54
CA GLY A 62 -26.02 34.29 18.95
C GLY A 62 -25.35 35.64 19.18
N TRP A 63 -24.28 35.63 19.97
CA TRP A 63 -23.58 36.83 20.44
C TRP A 63 -22.26 37.06 19.71
N THR A 64 -21.85 38.33 19.67
CA THR A 64 -20.56 38.80 19.17
C THR A 64 -20.00 39.89 20.08
N GLY A 65 -18.68 40.12 20.01
CA GLY A 65 -17.97 41.11 20.83
C GLY A 65 -17.84 40.81 22.33
N GLY A 66 -18.25 39.62 22.77
CA GLY A 66 -18.16 39.18 24.16
C GLY A 66 -19.11 38.03 24.47
N SER A 67 -18.99 37.46 25.68
CA SER A 67 -19.97 36.48 26.21
C SER A 67 -21.32 37.14 26.51
N TYR A 68 -22.35 36.32 26.79
CA TYR A 68 -23.62 36.84 27.30
C TYR A 68 -23.40 37.79 28.49
N GLY A 69 -24.06 38.96 28.46
CA GLY A 69 -23.90 40.03 29.44
C GLY A 69 -22.77 41.04 29.15
N GLN A 70 -21.81 40.71 28.28
CA GLN A 70 -20.72 41.62 27.86
C GLN A 70 -20.78 41.96 26.37
N GLY A 71 -21.04 40.95 25.53
CA GLY A 71 -21.24 41.10 24.10
C GLY A 71 -22.68 41.49 23.75
N LYS A 72 -22.90 41.71 22.45
CA LYS A 72 -24.22 42.00 21.89
C LYS A 72 -24.70 40.86 20.99
N ARG A 73 -26.01 40.65 20.94
CA ARG A 73 -26.59 39.71 19.98
C ARG A 73 -26.38 40.23 18.56
N ILE A 74 -26.09 39.33 17.62
CA ILE A 74 -25.94 39.71 16.20
C ILE A 74 -27.28 40.25 15.69
N ASP A 75 -27.23 41.39 14.99
CA ASP A 75 -28.43 42.02 14.44
C ASP A 75 -29.07 41.09 13.40
N ILE A 76 -30.39 40.92 13.51
CA ILE A 76 -31.15 40.05 12.61
C ILE A 76 -31.02 40.48 11.14
N SER A 77 -30.84 41.78 10.87
CA SER A 77 -30.61 42.30 9.52
C SER A 77 -29.29 41.76 8.93
N VAL A 78 -28.23 41.66 9.75
CA VAL A 78 -26.94 41.08 9.33
C VAL A 78 -27.12 39.59 9.04
N THR A 79 -27.76 38.84 9.94
CA THR A 79 -28.02 37.41 9.72
C THR A 79 -28.83 37.20 8.44
N ARG A 80 -29.86 38.00 8.18
CA ARG A 80 -30.66 37.90 6.94
C ARG A 80 -29.83 38.16 5.68
N LYS A 81 -28.89 39.12 5.72
CA LYS A 81 -27.97 39.35 4.60
C LYS A 81 -27.02 38.18 4.38
N ILE A 82 -26.48 37.58 5.45
CA ILE A 82 -25.65 36.36 5.35
C ILE A 82 -26.45 35.21 4.71
N ILE A 83 -27.70 35.00 5.15
CA ILE A 83 -28.57 33.98 4.56
C ILE A 83 -28.88 34.29 3.09
N SER A 84 -29.10 35.56 2.74
CA SER A 84 -29.32 35.96 1.34
C SER A 84 -28.10 35.62 0.50
N ALA A 85 -26.90 35.96 0.96
CA ALA A 85 -25.63 35.67 0.29
C ALA A 85 -25.37 34.16 0.10
N ILE A 86 -25.84 33.33 1.03
CA ILE A 86 -25.80 31.87 0.91
C ILE A 86 -26.78 31.37 -0.15
N LEU A 87 -28.00 31.92 -0.17
CA LEU A 87 -29.07 31.46 -1.06
C LEU A 87 -28.89 31.93 -2.51
N ASP A 88 -28.32 33.13 -2.71
CA ASP A 88 -28.03 33.67 -4.04
C ASP A 88 -26.66 33.23 -4.60
N GLY A 89 -25.85 32.54 -3.78
CA GLY A 89 -24.54 32.01 -4.16
C GLY A 89 -23.41 33.05 -4.21
N SER A 90 -23.68 34.31 -3.87
CA SER A 90 -22.63 35.36 -3.84
C SER A 90 -21.52 35.05 -2.85
N ILE A 91 -21.84 34.33 -1.76
CA ILE A 91 -20.85 33.92 -0.74
C ILE A 91 -19.76 33.01 -1.32
N ASP A 92 -20.06 32.20 -2.33
CA ASP A 92 -19.12 31.22 -2.89
C ASP A 92 -18.00 31.88 -3.72
N ASN A 93 -18.20 33.12 -4.17
CA ASN A 93 -17.22 33.91 -4.91
C ASN A 93 -16.39 34.84 -4.00
N ALA A 94 -16.67 34.86 -2.69
CA ALA A 94 -15.95 35.72 -1.75
C ALA A 94 -14.52 35.21 -1.50
N GLU A 95 -13.61 36.12 -1.15
CA GLU A 95 -12.32 35.70 -0.59
C GLU A 95 -12.52 35.21 0.85
N TYR A 96 -11.88 34.09 1.18
CA TYR A 96 -11.95 33.49 2.51
C TYR A 96 -10.64 33.65 3.29
N GLU A 97 -10.75 33.68 4.61
CA GLU A 97 -9.65 33.50 5.54
C GLU A 97 -9.97 32.38 6.55
N GLU A 98 -8.94 31.72 7.07
CA GLU A 98 -9.10 30.67 8.09
C GLU A 98 -9.21 31.30 9.48
N LEU A 99 -10.30 30.99 10.19
CA LEU A 99 -10.48 31.36 11.58
C LEU A 99 -9.62 30.46 12.48
N PRO A 100 -8.62 31.02 13.19
CA PRO A 100 -7.75 30.23 14.05
C PRO A 100 -8.53 29.48 15.14
N THR A 101 -7.93 28.40 15.66
CA THR A 101 -8.51 27.47 16.65
C THR A 101 -9.56 26.52 16.07
N PHE A 102 -10.49 27.00 15.24
CA PHE A 102 -11.58 26.17 14.70
C PHE A 102 -11.32 25.66 13.28
N GLY A 103 -10.41 26.28 12.51
CA GLY A 103 -10.13 25.89 11.13
C GLY A 103 -11.31 26.14 10.17
N LEU A 104 -12.21 27.04 10.55
CA LEU A 104 -13.37 27.44 9.75
C LEU A 104 -12.96 28.48 8.72
N HIS A 105 -13.42 28.34 7.48
CA HIS A 105 -13.25 29.38 6.46
C HIS A 105 -14.36 30.41 6.61
N ILE A 106 -13.98 31.67 6.85
CA ILE A 106 -14.89 32.81 6.94
C ILE A 106 -14.67 33.76 5.76
N PRO A 107 -15.73 34.35 5.19
CA PRO A 107 -15.57 35.34 4.12
C PRO A 107 -14.96 36.61 4.70
N LYS A 108 -14.00 37.21 3.99
CA LYS A 108 -13.38 38.48 4.38
C LYS A 108 -14.36 39.64 4.25
N GLU A 109 -15.18 39.62 3.21
CA GLU A 109 -16.13 40.67 2.87
C GLU A 109 -17.41 40.05 2.30
N LEU A 110 -18.54 40.70 2.57
CA LEU A 110 -19.84 40.40 1.96
C LEU A 110 -20.59 41.71 1.72
N GLU A 111 -21.27 41.81 0.59
CA GLU A 111 -21.97 43.03 0.21
C GLU A 111 -23.02 43.44 1.26
N GLY A 112 -22.96 44.71 1.66
CA GLY A 112 -23.92 45.26 2.63
C GLY A 112 -23.74 44.77 4.07
N ILE A 113 -22.65 44.07 4.40
CA ILE A 113 -22.30 43.67 5.77
C ILE A 113 -20.96 44.34 6.15
N ASP A 114 -20.87 44.89 7.36
CA ASP A 114 -19.61 45.36 7.92
C ASP A 114 -18.64 44.18 8.10
N SER A 115 -17.52 44.19 7.38
CA SER A 115 -16.51 43.12 7.39
C SER A 115 -15.96 42.84 8.78
N THR A 116 -16.01 43.83 9.69
CA THR A 116 -15.61 43.69 11.10
C THR A 116 -16.39 42.56 11.81
N ILE A 117 -17.66 42.33 11.46
CA ILE A 117 -18.49 41.32 12.11
C ILE A 117 -18.27 39.90 11.57
N LEU A 118 -17.71 39.77 10.35
CA LEU A 118 -17.46 38.49 9.69
C LEU A 118 -16.32 37.72 10.37
N ASN A 119 -15.31 38.44 10.85
CA ASN A 119 -14.29 37.89 11.72
C ASN A 119 -14.58 38.23 13.20
N PRO A 120 -15.03 37.26 14.02
CA PRO A 120 -15.43 37.54 15.39
C PRO A 120 -14.27 38.09 16.24
N ARG A 121 -13.01 37.84 15.87
CA ARG A 121 -11.82 38.40 16.55
C ARG A 121 -11.83 39.93 16.56
N ASN A 122 -12.36 40.55 15.50
CA ASN A 122 -12.35 42.01 15.32
C ASN A 122 -13.45 42.70 16.14
N THR A 123 -14.43 41.95 16.65
CA THR A 123 -15.56 42.50 17.42
C THR A 123 -15.26 42.62 18.91
N TRP A 124 -14.21 41.95 19.40
CA TRP A 124 -13.85 41.96 20.82
C TRP A 124 -12.91 43.14 21.11
N LYS A 125 -13.15 43.85 22.22
CA LYS A 125 -12.29 44.96 22.67
C LYS A 125 -10.82 44.55 22.82
N TYR A 126 -10.57 43.33 23.29
CA TYR A 126 -9.24 42.77 23.45
C TYR A 126 -9.15 41.41 22.76
N VAL A 127 -8.25 41.30 21.79
CA VAL A 127 -8.01 40.06 21.03
C VAL A 127 -7.64 38.89 21.95
N ALA A 128 -6.88 39.14 23.02
CA ALA A 128 -6.52 38.12 23.99
C ALA A 128 -7.75 37.52 24.71
N SER A 129 -8.78 38.32 24.97
CA SER A 129 -10.03 37.85 25.57
C SER A 129 -10.80 36.94 24.61
N TYR A 130 -10.84 37.29 23.32
CA TYR A 130 -11.38 36.42 22.27
C TYR A 130 -10.62 35.10 22.20
N GLU A 131 -9.29 35.14 22.11
CA GLU A 131 -8.46 33.94 21.99
C GLU A 131 -8.59 33.01 23.20
N LYS A 132 -8.71 33.56 24.40
CA LYS A 132 -8.98 32.78 25.61
C LYS A 132 -10.35 32.10 25.54
N GLN A 133 -11.40 32.83 25.15
CA GLN A 133 -12.75 32.28 25.04
C GLN A 133 -12.85 31.24 23.91
N ALA A 134 -12.19 31.48 22.78
CA ALA A 134 -12.11 30.56 21.65
C ALA A 134 -11.46 29.24 22.05
N ARG A 135 -10.34 29.28 22.82
CA ARG A 135 -9.69 28.09 23.37
C ARG A 135 -10.60 27.32 24.33
N MET A 136 -11.21 28.02 25.30
CA MET A 136 -12.15 27.39 26.23
C MET A 136 -13.34 26.71 25.51
N LEU A 137 -13.83 27.31 24.42
CA LEU A 137 -14.89 26.70 23.62
C LEU A 137 -14.36 25.50 22.83
N ALA A 138 -13.16 25.60 22.25
CA ALA A 138 -12.52 24.49 21.55
C ALA A 138 -12.34 23.27 22.44
N ASP A 139 -11.88 23.46 23.69
CA ASP A 139 -11.74 22.38 24.68
C ASP A 139 -13.07 21.67 24.93
N LYS A 140 -14.16 22.44 25.06
CA LYS A 140 -15.52 21.90 25.24
C LYS A 140 -16.00 21.11 24.01
N PHE A 141 -15.65 21.55 22.81
CA PHE A 141 -15.94 20.79 21.58
C PHE A 141 -15.19 19.47 21.56
N ILE A 142 -13.91 19.48 21.93
CA ILE A 142 -13.05 18.27 21.98
C ILE A 142 -13.62 17.29 23.02
N GLU A 143 -13.82 17.73 24.26
CA GLU A 143 -14.39 16.93 25.35
C GLU A 143 -15.75 16.33 24.97
N ASN A 144 -16.65 17.13 24.40
CA ASN A 144 -17.94 16.62 23.95
C ASN A 144 -17.81 15.56 22.84
N PHE A 145 -16.81 15.70 21.96
CA PHE A 145 -16.67 14.83 20.80
C PHE A 145 -16.10 13.45 21.12
N GLU A 146 -15.47 13.27 22.29
CA GLU A 146 -15.02 11.95 22.79
C GLU A 146 -16.17 10.93 22.85
N ASN A 147 -17.40 11.40 23.09
CA ASN A 147 -18.61 10.56 23.08
C ASN A 147 -18.92 9.91 21.72
N PHE A 148 -18.23 10.31 20.65
CA PHE A 148 -18.44 9.79 19.31
C PHE A 148 -17.21 9.05 18.74
N THR A 149 -16.13 8.86 19.52
CA THR A 149 -14.87 8.24 19.04
C THR A 149 -14.80 6.72 19.24
N ASP A 150 -15.93 6.10 19.56
CA ASP A 150 -16.11 4.66 19.74
C ASP A 150 -16.13 3.87 18.41
N THR A 151 -16.22 4.57 17.28
CA THR A 151 -16.25 4.01 15.93
C THR A 151 -15.12 4.58 15.07
N ASP A 152 -14.63 3.81 14.10
CA ASP A 152 -13.61 4.25 13.14
C ASP A 152 -14.05 5.53 12.40
N GLU A 153 -15.33 5.62 12.03
CA GLU A 153 -15.89 6.83 11.41
C GLU A 153 -15.82 8.04 12.34
N GLY A 154 -16.15 7.84 13.61
CA GLY A 154 -16.08 8.87 14.63
C GLY A 154 -14.66 9.37 14.89
N GLN A 155 -13.69 8.45 14.98
CA GLN A 155 -12.27 8.77 15.15
C GLN A 155 -11.74 9.61 13.99
N ARG A 156 -12.12 9.31 12.74
CA ARG A 156 -11.71 10.11 11.57
C ARG A 156 -12.20 11.55 11.62
N LEU A 157 -13.37 11.79 12.22
CA LEU A 157 -13.96 13.12 12.27
C LEU A 157 -13.26 14.06 13.27
N VAL A 158 -12.47 13.54 14.21
CA VAL A 158 -11.71 14.33 15.19
C VAL A 158 -10.80 15.35 14.50
N ALA A 159 -10.19 14.98 13.36
CA ALA A 159 -9.32 15.87 12.60
C ALA A 159 -10.02 17.12 12.03
N ALA A 160 -11.35 17.08 11.90
CA ALA A 160 -12.20 18.19 11.45
C ALA A 160 -12.71 19.07 12.60
N GLY A 161 -12.31 18.78 13.85
CA GLY A 161 -12.63 19.59 15.02
C GLY A 161 -11.62 20.71 15.29
N PRO A 162 -11.84 21.50 16.36
CA PRO A 162 -10.91 22.54 16.78
C PRO A 162 -9.53 21.98 17.10
N LYS A 163 -8.47 22.71 16.73
CA LYS A 163 -7.08 22.33 16.96
C LYS A 163 -6.47 23.27 17.99
N ASP A 164 -6.19 22.77 19.20
CA ASP A 164 -5.29 23.50 20.10
C ASP A 164 -3.84 23.44 19.56
N LYS A 165 -3.03 24.45 19.85
CA LYS A 165 -1.68 24.62 19.31
C LYS A 165 -0.75 23.45 19.70
N PHE A 166 -0.99 22.81 20.85
CA PHE A 166 -0.35 21.55 21.26
C PHE A 166 -0.85 20.33 20.47
N MET A 167 -2.14 20.32 20.12
CA MET A 167 -2.75 19.27 19.31
C MET A 167 -2.30 19.31 17.84
N LYS A 168 -1.83 20.44 17.28
CA LYS A 168 -1.25 20.47 15.91
C LYS A 168 0.00 19.59 15.77
N GLN A 169 0.86 19.53 16.79
CA GLN A 169 2.02 18.63 16.77
C GLN A 169 1.62 17.17 16.99
N TYR A 170 0.65 16.93 17.88
CA TYR A 170 0.11 15.60 18.15
C TYR A 170 -0.64 15.03 16.93
N TYR A 171 -1.54 15.80 16.31
CA TYR A 171 -2.23 15.43 15.07
C TYR A 171 -1.28 15.33 13.89
N SER A 172 -0.25 16.17 13.76
CA SER A 172 0.75 16.00 12.70
C SER A 172 1.54 14.69 12.87
N TYR A 173 1.86 14.31 14.12
CA TYR A 173 2.47 13.03 14.44
C TYR A 173 1.56 11.85 14.11
N PHE A 174 0.27 11.91 14.49
CA PHE A 174 -0.70 10.85 14.16
C PHE A 174 -1.12 10.85 12.70
N GLU A 175 -1.21 11.98 12.01
CA GLU A 175 -1.43 12.05 10.55
C GLU A 175 -0.27 11.39 9.82
N LYS A 176 0.97 11.65 10.24
CA LYS A 176 2.16 10.97 9.70
C LYS A 176 2.09 9.47 9.97
N LYS A 177 1.79 9.06 11.21
CA LYS A 177 1.71 7.64 11.60
C LYS A 177 0.54 6.91 10.93
N ILE A 178 -0.61 7.56 10.74
CA ILE A 178 -1.76 7.04 10.01
C ILE A 178 -1.42 6.95 8.52
N LYS A 179 -0.69 7.93 7.96
CA LYS A 179 -0.23 7.86 6.58
C LYS A 179 0.78 6.73 6.37
N GLU A 180 1.74 6.55 7.27
CA GLU A 180 2.68 5.42 7.31
C GLU A 180 1.90 4.10 7.40
N MET A 181 0.97 3.98 8.35
CA MET A 181 0.16 2.77 8.51
C MET A 181 -0.79 2.51 7.33
N GLN A 182 -1.30 3.56 6.66
CA GLN A 182 -2.08 3.43 5.43
C GLN A 182 -1.22 3.09 4.22
N GLU A 183 0.03 3.55 4.17
CA GLU A 183 1.02 3.13 3.19
C GLU A 183 1.37 1.66 3.41
N ASP A 184 1.66 1.25 4.64
CA ASP A 184 1.89 -0.14 5.02
C ASP A 184 0.68 -1.01 4.70
N HIS A 185 -0.53 -0.57 5.03
CA HIS A 185 -1.76 -1.30 4.71
C HIS A 185 -2.04 -1.32 3.21
N ARG A 186 -1.70 -0.27 2.45
CA ARG A 186 -1.76 -0.29 0.97
C ARG A 186 -0.70 -1.22 0.37
N HIS A 187 0.49 -1.26 0.95
CA HIS A 187 1.54 -2.21 0.60
C HIS A 187 1.13 -3.64 0.92
N GLU A 188 0.44 -3.86 2.05
CA GLU A 188 -0.06 -5.16 2.45
C GLU A 188 -1.29 -5.59 1.63
N ILE A 189 -2.22 -4.69 1.32
CA ILE A 189 -3.30 -4.94 0.35
C ILE A 189 -2.71 -5.18 -1.04
N GLY A 190 -1.68 -4.44 -1.43
CA GLY A 190 -0.92 -4.66 -2.66
C GLY A 190 -0.31 -6.05 -2.68
N ARG A 191 0.41 -6.42 -1.60
CA ARG A 191 0.98 -7.76 -1.39
C ARG A 191 -0.09 -8.85 -1.38
N LEU A 192 -1.24 -8.62 -0.76
CA LEU A 192 -2.36 -9.57 -0.71
C LEU A 192 -3.06 -9.69 -2.07
N LYS A 193 -3.22 -8.59 -2.81
CA LYS A 193 -3.72 -8.60 -4.19
C LYS A 193 -2.73 -9.26 -5.13
N ASP A 194 -1.45 -9.01 -4.95
CA ASP A 194 -0.37 -9.68 -5.66
C ASP A 194 -0.36 -11.16 -5.28
N GLN A 195 -0.57 -11.52 -4.02
CA GLN A 195 -0.70 -12.92 -3.58
C GLN A 195 -1.96 -13.60 -4.11
N ILE A 196 -3.10 -12.90 -4.16
CA ILE A 196 -4.35 -13.39 -4.77
C ILE A 196 -4.18 -13.53 -6.28
N TYR A 197 -3.54 -12.57 -6.94
CA TYR A 197 -3.17 -12.63 -8.35
C TYR A 197 -2.11 -13.70 -8.62
N ILE A 198 -1.15 -13.90 -7.71
CA ILE A 198 -0.17 -14.99 -7.72
C ILE A 198 -0.92 -16.31 -7.58
N LEU A 199 -1.89 -16.42 -6.68
CA LEU A 199 -2.69 -17.64 -6.48
C LEU A 199 -3.59 -17.88 -7.69
N GLN A 200 -4.28 -16.87 -8.22
CA GLN A 200 -5.19 -16.99 -9.35
C GLN A 200 -4.45 -17.26 -10.66
N ASN A 201 -3.34 -16.55 -10.95
CA ASN A 201 -2.52 -16.82 -12.12
C ASN A 201 -1.63 -18.04 -11.95
N SER A 202 -1.14 -18.37 -10.76
CA SER A 202 -0.51 -19.69 -10.57
C SER A 202 -1.54 -20.79 -10.77
N TYR A 203 -2.80 -20.63 -10.37
CA TYR A 203 -3.86 -21.59 -10.67
C TYR A 203 -4.16 -21.64 -12.18
N HIS A 204 -4.20 -20.50 -12.88
CA HIS A 204 -4.47 -20.43 -14.32
C HIS A 204 -3.29 -20.94 -15.18
N GLU A 205 -2.06 -20.52 -14.86
CA GLU A 205 -0.83 -20.97 -15.52
C GLU A 205 -0.52 -22.43 -15.17
N TYR A 206 -0.78 -22.88 -13.93
CA TYR A 206 -0.71 -24.29 -13.56
C TYR A 206 -1.72 -25.12 -14.34
N ILE A 207 -2.97 -24.67 -14.57
CA ILE A 207 -3.90 -25.42 -15.42
C ILE A 207 -3.43 -25.47 -16.89
N SER A 208 -2.75 -24.42 -17.37
CA SER A 208 -2.24 -24.34 -18.75
C SER A 208 -0.95 -25.14 -19.01
N PHE A 209 -0.05 -25.25 -18.04
CA PHE A 209 1.23 -25.99 -18.15
C PHE A 209 1.19 -27.38 -17.47
N ASN A 210 0.41 -27.51 -16.41
CA ASN A 210 0.05 -28.77 -15.76
C ASN A 210 -1.44 -29.02 -15.99
N SER A 211 -1.76 -29.55 -17.17
CA SER A 211 -2.95 -30.39 -17.32
C SER A 211 -3.08 -31.27 -16.07
N ILE A 212 -4.04 -30.96 -15.21
CA ILE A 212 -4.41 -31.75 -14.02
C ILE A 212 -4.83 -33.17 -14.46
N ASN A 213 -5.07 -33.37 -15.76
CA ASN A 213 -5.17 -34.67 -16.38
C ASN A 213 -3.81 -35.40 -16.31
N THR A 214 -3.73 -36.38 -15.42
CA THR A 214 -2.59 -37.28 -15.17
C THR A 214 -2.03 -37.93 -16.45
N THR A 215 -2.84 -38.06 -17.50
CA THR A 215 -2.43 -38.64 -18.79
C THR A 215 -1.40 -37.79 -19.54
N TYR A 216 -1.42 -36.45 -19.44
CA TYR A 216 -0.46 -35.62 -20.16
C TYR A 216 0.97 -35.77 -19.62
N LYS A 217 1.12 -35.91 -18.29
CA LYS A 217 2.43 -36.09 -17.64
C LYS A 217 3.07 -37.42 -18.04
N GLN A 218 2.25 -38.46 -18.18
CA GLN A 218 2.68 -39.81 -18.56
C GLN A 218 2.92 -39.98 -20.07
N LYS A 219 2.34 -39.12 -20.92
CA LYS A 219 2.54 -39.20 -22.38
C LYS A 219 3.97 -38.81 -22.76
N LYS A 220 4.59 -39.66 -23.58
CA LYS A 220 5.90 -39.41 -24.20
C LYS A 220 5.77 -38.40 -25.34
N LEU A 221 6.34 -37.21 -25.14
CA LEU A 221 6.29 -36.08 -26.07
C LEU A 221 7.67 -35.46 -26.22
N ASN A 222 7.87 -34.62 -27.25
CA ASN A 222 9.04 -33.75 -27.30
C ASN A 222 8.86 -32.68 -26.21
N ARG A 223 9.68 -32.73 -25.16
CA ARG A 223 9.56 -31.85 -23.99
C ARG A 223 10.52 -30.69 -24.12
N HIS A 224 10.03 -29.49 -23.83
CA HIS A 224 10.84 -28.29 -23.84
C HIS A 224 11.44 -28.04 -22.46
N LEU A 225 12.71 -27.65 -22.43
CA LEU A 225 13.48 -27.40 -21.22
C LEU A 225 14.04 -25.96 -21.25
N PRO A 226 13.47 -25.03 -20.47
CA PRO A 226 14.01 -23.69 -20.37
C PRO A 226 15.31 -23.68 -19.57
N LEU A 227 16.27 -22.88 -20.03
CA LEU A 227 17.55 -22.61 -19.38
C LEU A 227 17.71 -21.09 -19.20
N TYR A 228 17.93 -20.67 -17.96
CA TYR A 228 18.29 -19.29 -17.61
C TYR A 228 19.65 -19.30 -16.94
N ALA A 229 20.63 -18.56 -17.47
CA ALA A 229 21.99 -18.56 -16.95
C ALA A 229 22.55 -17.14 -16.84
N TYR A 230 23.02 -16.79 -15.64
CA TYR A 230 23.78 -15.58 -15.36
C TYR A 230 25.23 -15.92 -15.02
N TYR A 231 26.18 -15.15 -15.56
CA TYR A 231 27.62 -15.26 -15.27
C TYR A 231 28.17 -13.91 -14.80
N GLY A 232 28.54 -13.81 -13.52
CA GLY A 232 29.09 -12.60 -12.89
C GLY A 232 30.56 -12.38 -13.22
N THR A 233 30.88 -12.13 -14.49
CA THR A 233 32.23 -11.74 -14.93
C THR A 233 32.16 -10.80 -16.11
N ASP A 234 33.04 -9.81 -16.16
CA ASP A 234 33.16 -8.88 -17.30
C ASP A 234 33.92 -9.51 -18.49
N ASN A 235 34.62 -10.63 -18.27
CA ASN A 235 35.39 -11.31 -19.31
C ASN A 235 34.47 -12.11 -20.26
N LYS A 236 34.27 -11.57 -21.46
CA LYS A 236 33.46 -12.18 -22.52
C LYS A 236 33.87 -13.61 -22.89
N SER A 237 35.17 -13.90 -22.89
CA SER A 237 35.69 -15.24 -23.23
C SER A 237 35.34 -16.28 -22.16
N LEU A 238 35.43 -15.90 -20.89
CA LEU A 238 35.03 -16.78 -19.78
C LEU A 238 33.52 -17.04 -19.80
N ARG A 239 32.70 -16.01 -20.03
CA ARG A 239 31.23 -16.17 -20.16
C ARG A 239 30.86 -17.13 -21.27
N LEU A 240 31.47 -16.98 -22.46
CA LEU A 240 31.18 -17.84 -23.60
C LEU A 240 31.53 -19.31 -23.30
N LYS A 241 32.75 -19.57 -22.79
CA LYS A 241 33.19 -20.93 -22.44
C LYS A 241 32.33 -21.55 -21.33
N GLY A 242 31.93 -20.75 -20.34
CA GLY A 242 31.04 -21.18 -19.28
C GLY A 242 29.66 -21.60 -19.80
N HIS A 243 29.07 -20.76 -20.65
CA HIS A 243 27.77 -21.01 -21.28
C HIS A 243 27.79 -22.22 -22.22
N GLU A 244 28.80 -22.33 -23.09
CA GLU A 244 28.98 -23.49 -23.97
C GLU A 244 29.11 -24.80 -23.18
N ALA A 245 29.79 -24.76 -22.03
CA ALA A 245 29.95 -25.95 -21.20
C ALA A 245 28.61 -26.40 -20.56
N VAL A 246 27.76 -25.46 -20.13
CA VAL A 246 26.40 -25.79 -19.68
C VAL A 246 25.58 -26.38 -20.83
N MET A 247 25.66 -25.79 -22.03
CA MET A 247 24.91 -26.30 -23.17
C MET A 247 25.33 -27.74 -23.53
N LYS A 248 26.63 -28.04 -23.49
CA LYS A 248 27.13 -29.42 -23.71
C LYS A 248 26.69 -30.39 -22.63
N LEU A 249 26.66 -29.95 -21.36
CA LEU A 249 26.14 -30.77 -20.27
C LEU A 249 24.66 -31.12 -20.49
N ILE A 250 23.84 -30.13 -20.85
CA ILE A 250 22.42 -30.34 -21.16
C ILE A 250 22.22 -31.23 -22.41
N ASP A 251 23.11 -31.12 -23.40
CA ASP A 251 23.11 -32.00 -24.57
C ASP A 251 23.41 -33.46 -24.21
N SER A 252 24.36 -33.70 -23.31
CA SER A 252 24.73 -35.05 -22.84
C SER A 252 23.62 -35.73 -22.04
N ILE A 253 22.75 -34.98 -21.34
CA ILE A 253 21.58 -35.56 -20.66
C ILE A 253 20.38 -35.75 -21.60
N GLY A 254 20.51 -35.38 -22.88
CA GLY A 254 19.56 -35.71 -23.95
C GLY A 254 18.67 -34.56 -24.42
N PHE A 255 19.09 -33.30 -24.24
CA PHE A 255 18.33 -32.13 -24.69
C PHE A 255 19.14 -31.26 -25.67
N GLN A 256 18.59 -31.00 -26.85
CA GLN A 256 19.22 -30.13 -27.87
C GLN A 256 18.65 -28.71 -27.80
N PHE A 257 19.50 -27.68 -27.93
CA PHE A 257 19.06 -26.28 -27.89
C PHE A 257 18.50 -25.79 -29.22
N TYR A 258 17.50 -24.91 -29.14
CA TYR A 258 17.12 -24.04 -30.26
C TYR A 258 18.15 -22.91 -30.39
N HIS A 259 18.56 -22.62 -31.63
CA HIS A 259 19.50 -21.53 -31.96
C HIS A 259 20.81 -21.58 -31.17
N PRO A 260 21.58 -22.69 -31.23
CA PRO A 260 22.85 -22.81 -30.51
C PRO A 260 23.89 -21.75 -30.90
N GLU A 261 23.76 -21.16 -32.09
CA GLU A 261 24.58 -20.08 -32.61
C GLU A 261 24.41 -18.74 -31.88
N LYS A 262 23.35 -18.58 -31.07
CA LYS A 262 23.07 -17.31 -30.38
C LYS A 262 24.17 -16.98 -29.37
N GLU A 263 24.74 -15.80 -29.50
CA GLU A 263 25.83 -15.32 -28.65
C GLU A 263 25.44 -15.27 -27.16
N ALA A 264 26.37 -15.67 -26.29
CA ALA A 264 26.20 -15.64 -24.84
C ALA A 264 26.42 -14.23 -24.28
N LEU A 265 25.38 -13.69 -23.63
CA LEU A 265 25.41 -12.43 -22.89
C LEU A 265 25.76 -12.68 -21.41
N ASP A 266 25.68 -11.63 -20.59
CA ASP A 266 25.73 -11.72 -19.12
C ASP A 266 24.56 -12.54 -18.55
N TYR A 267 23.36 -12.33 -19.09
CA TYR A 267 22.15 -13.07 -18.77
C TYR A 267 21.58 -13.74 -20.02
N ASN A 268 21.45 -15.06 -19.99
CA ASN A 268 21.09 -15.88 -21.13
C ASN A 268 19.79 -16.62 -20.88
N GLN A 269 18.83 -16.42 -21.79
CA GLN A 269 17.64 -17.23 -21.89
C GLN A 269 17.78 -18.14 -23.10
N ARG A 270 17.65 -19.44 -22.89
CA ARG A 270 17.74 -20.48 -23.92
C ARG A 270 16.61 -21.48 -23.71
N MET A 271 16.22 -22.14 -24.79
CA MET A 271 15.23 -23.21 -24.75
C MET A 271 15.84 -24.44 -25.41
N ALA A 272 15.73 -25.58 -24.76
CA ALA A 272 16.09 -26.88 -25.32
C ALA A 272 14.85 -27.73 -25.55
N VAL A 273 15.00 -28.79 -26.32
CA VAL A 273 13.98 -29.82 -26.55
C VAL A 273 14.60 -31.20 -26.39
N SER A 274 13.85 -32.15 -25.83
CA SER A 274 14.31 -33.53 -25.70
C SER A 274 14.59 -34.14 -27.08
N LYS A 275 15.73 -34.83 -27.20
CA LYS A 275 16.12 -35.56 -28.43
C LYS A 275 15.13 -36.70 -28.74
N GLU A 276 14.55 -37.27 -27.69
CA GLU A 276 13.55 -38.34 -27.76
C GLU A 276 12.22 -37.91 -27.13
N LYS A 277 11.15 -38.61 -27.46
CA LYS A 277 9.84 -38.40 -26.83
C LYS A 277 9.88 -38.99 -25.41
N ILE A 278 9.75 -38.13 -24.41
CA ILE A 278 9.82 -38.49 -22.99
C ILE A 278 8.62 -37.94 -22.21
N SER A 279 8.28 -38.63 -21.13
CA SER A 279 7.31 -38.18 -20.13
C SER A 279 7.88 -37.00 -19.32
N LEU A 280 7.03 -36.34 -18.54
CA LEU A 280 7.50 -35.26 -17.69
C LEU A 280 8.38 -35.77 -16.54
N ASP A 281 8.11 -36.98 -16.04
CA ASP A 281 8.91 -37.59 -14.97
C ASP A 281 10.33 -37.94 -15.47
N GLU A 282 10.44 -38.48 -16.68
CA GLU A 282 11.73 -38.75 -17.34
C GLU A 282 12.53 -37.45 -17.61
N VAL A 283 11.88 -36.28 -17.77
CA VAL A 283 12.57 -34.98 -17.85
C VAL A 283 13.24 -34.66 -16.51
N TYR A 284 12.52 -34.81 -15.40
CA TYR A 284 13.06 -34.54 -14.07
C TYR A 284 14.20 -35.51 -13.72
N GLU A 285 14.04 -36.80 -14.00
CA GLU A 285 15.10 -37.80 -13.81
C GLU A 285 16.39 -37.38 -14.53
N LYS A 286 16.29 -36.97 -15.80
CA LYS A 286 17.45 -36.52 -16.59
C LYS A 286 18.12 -35.28 -16.04
N ILE A 287 17.34 -34.29 -15.58
CA ILE A 287 17.90 -33.04 -15.03
C ILE A 287 18.57 -33.31 -13.67
N TYR A 288 17.99 -34.18 -12.84
CA TYR A 288 18.52 -34.51 -11.52
C TYR A 288 19.82 -35.32 -11.55
N LEU A 289 20.19 -35.91 -12.69
CA LEU A 289 21.55 -36.44 -12.87
C LEU A 289 22.63 -35.38 -12.60
N ILE A 290 22.35 -34.11 -12.91
CA ILE A 290 23.28 -33.01 -12.65
C ILE A 290 23.45 -32.79 -11.14
N GLU A 291 22.37 -32.91 -10.36
CA GLU A 291 22.44 -32.80 -8.90
C GLU A 291 23.24 -33.94 -8.29
N ASP A 292 23.02 -35.17 -8.76
CA ASP A 292 23.78 -36.34 -8.30
C ASP A 292 25.30 -36.18 -8.57
N LEU A 293 25.67 -35.60 -9.72
CA LEU A 293 27.06 -35.29 -10.05
C LEU A 293 27.64 -34.19 -9.15
N VAL A 294 26.85 -33.17 -8.80
CA VAL A 294 27.24 -32.14 -7.83
C VAL A 294 27.45 -32.76 -6.44
N ASN A 295 26.65 -33.75 -6.07
CA ASN A 295 26.76 -34.48 -4.81
C ASN A 295 27.85 -35.58 -4.82
N GLY A 296 28.64 -35.69 -5.89
CA GLY A 296 29.80 -36.59 -5.96
C GLY A 296 29.50 -38.01 -6.45
N CYS A 297 28.32 -38.27 -7.03
CA CYS A 297 28.04 -39.56 -7.66
C CYS A 297 28.82 -39.70 -8.98
N THR A 298 29.66 -40.73 -9.10
CA THR A 298 30.46 -40.99 -10.32
C THR A 298 30.00 -42.25 -11.07
N LYS A 299 28.96 -42.94 -10.60
CA LYS A 299 28.39 -44.13 -11.24
C LYS A 299 27.35 -43.72 -12.30
N MET A 300 27.81 -43.04 -13.34
CA MET A 300 26.96 -42.57 -14.45
C MET A 300 27.67 -42.79 -15.78
N ASP A 301 26.95 -42.52 -16.88
CA ASP A 301 27.51 -42.50 -18.22
C ASP A 301 28.79 -41.63 -18.28
N GLU A 302 29.86 -42.19 -18.82
CA GLU A 302 31.18 -41.54 -18.91
C GLU A 302 31.11 -40.19 -19.64
N ASP A 303 30.22 -40.05 -20.64
CA ASP A 303 30.09 -38.81 -21.39
C ASP A 303 29.46 -37.69 -20.53
N ILE A 304 28.48 -38.02 -19.70
CA ILE A 304 27.85 -37.05 -18.78
C ILE A 304 28.86 -36.60 -17.73
N VAL A 305 29.61 -37.53 -17.12
CA VAL A 305 30.64 -37.22 -16.13
C VAL A 305 31.72 -36.31 -16.73
N LYS A 306 32.18 -36.63 -17.95
CA LYS A 306 33.17 -35.84 -18.68
C LYS A 306 32.67 -34.42 -18.98
N ASN A 307 31.43 -34.27 -19.43
CA ASN A 307 30.85 -32.95 -19.72
C ASN A 307 30.61 -32.13 -18.44
N TYR A 308 30.26 -32.77 -17.32
CA TYR A 308 30.18 -32.11 -16.01
C TYR A 308 31.55 -31.63 -15.51
N GLN A 309 32.60 -32.46 -15.63
CA GLN A 309 33.97 -32.05 -15.30
C GLN A 309 34.43 -30.87 -16.18
N LEU A 310 34.06 -30.86 -17.45
CA LEU A 310 34.30 -29.73 -18.34
C LEU A 310 33.55 -28.48 -17.87
N PHE A 311 32.28 -28.60 -17.47
CA PHE A 311 31.48 -27.51 -16.91
C PHE A 311 32.14 -26.89 -15.67
N ILE A 312 32.55 -27.72 -14.70
CA ILE A 312 33.25 -27.24 -13.50
C ILE A 312 34.57 -26.56 -13.87
N LYS A 313 35.36 -27.16 -14.78
CA LYS A 313 36.65 -26.59 -15.21
C LYS A 313 36.50 -25.22 -15.89
N GLN A 314 35.54 -25.06 -16.79
CA GLN A 314 35.34 -23.80 -17.53
C GLN A 314 34.74 -22.69 -16.66
N ASN A 315 33.91 -23.04 -15.68
CA ASN A 315 33.28 -22.09 -14.78
C ASN A 315 34.08 -21.83 -13.49
N LYS A 316 35.22 -22.50 -13.29
CA LYS A 316 36.09 -22.29 -12.12
C LYS A 316 36.53 -20.84 -11.98
N ALA A 317 36.94 -20.19 -13.07
CA ALA A 317 37.40 -18.81 -13.06
C ALA A 317 36.28 -17.76 -12.97
N ILE A 318 35.02 -18.18 -12.99
CA ILE A 318 33.87 -17.29 -12.83
C ILE A 318 33.56 -17.19 -11.32
N PRO A 319 33.60 -15.99 -10.71
CA PRO A 319 33.38 -15.82 -9.27
C PRO A 319 31.99 -16.26 -8.84
N GLU A 320 30.97 -15.84 -9.58
CA GLU A 320 29.58 -16.17 -9.26
C GLU A 320 28.79 -16.48 -10.53
N PHE A 321 27.90 -17.46 -10.42
CA PHE A 321 26.92 -17.74 -11.46
C PHE A 321 25.64 -18.26 -10.84
N ALA A 322 24.53 -18.09 -11.55
CA ALA A 322 23.27 -18.75 -11.22
C ALA A 322 22.66 -19.30 -12.51
N ILE A 323 22.37 -20.59 -12.51
CA ILE A 323 21.87 -21.33 -13.68
C ILE A 323 20.63 -22.11 -13.26
N LYS A 324 19.47 -21.75 -13.83
CA LYS A 324 18.20 -22.46 -13.67
C LYS A 324 17.96 -23.34 -14.90
N ILE A 325 17.86 -24.65 -14.69
CA ILE A 325 17.59 -25.69 -15.69
C ILE A 325 16.23 -26.31 -15.36
N GLY A 326 15.16 -25.86 -16.02
CA GLY A 326 13.81 -26.27 -15.63
C GLY A 326 13.52 -25.89 -14.17
N ASN A 327 13.38 -26.89 -13.30
CA ASN A 327 13.21 -26.69 -11.85
C ASN A 327 14.49 -26.90 -11.03
N LEU A 328 15.63 -27.23 -11.65
CA LEU A 328 16.90 -27.34 -10.94
C LEU A 328 17.62 -25.99 -10.95
N LEU A 329 18.17 -25.59 -9.81
CA LEU A 329 18.96 -24.38 -9.66
C LEU A 329 20.38 -24.73 -9.22
N LEU A 330 21.37 -24.25 -9.98
CA LEU A 330 22.78 -24.30 -9.66
C LEU A 330 23.28 -22.89 -9.37
N VAL A 331 23.89 -22.68 -8.22
CA VAL A 331 24.43 -21.38 -7.81
C VAL A 331 25.86 -21.57 -7.34
N LYS A 332 26.77 -20.75 -7.88
CA LYS A 332 28.13 -20.60 -7.34
C LYS A 332 28.25 -19.23 -6.71
N THR A 333 28.78 -19.20 -5.50
CA THR A 333 29.16 -17.97 -4.79
C THR A 333 30.57 -18.10 -4.25
N THR A 334 31.37 -17.05 -4.36
CA THR A 334 32.65 -16.93 -3.64
C THR A 334 32.44 -16.08 -2.40
N ASP A 335 32.89 -16.50 -1.23
CA ASP A 335 32.76 -15.73 0.03
C ASP A 335 33.87 -14.67 0.21
N GLU A 336 33.80 -13.84 1.25
CA GLU A 336 34.82 -12.82 1.59
C GLU A 336 36.22 -13.43 1.83
N GLU A 337 36.27 -14.69 2.25
CA GLU A 337 37.52 -15.47 2.43
C GLU A 337 38.00 -16.17 1.14
N GLN A 338 37.39 -15.87 -0.01
CA GLN A 338 37.63 -16.51 -1.32
C GLN A 338 37.30 -18.00 -1.40
N GLU A 339 36.56 -18.56 -0.45
CA GLU A 339 36.07 -19.94 -0.55
C GLU A 339 34.94 -20.06 -1.59
N GLU A 340 35.04 -21.07 -2.46
CA GLU A 340 34.05 -21.35 -3.51
C GLU A 340 32.94 -22.27 -2.98
N ASN A 341 31.72 -21.77 -2.90
CA ASN A 341 30.54 -22.54 -2.49
C ASN A 341 29.65 -22.84 -3.70
N TYR A 342 29.36 -24.13 -3.90
CA TYR A 342 28.43 -24.62 -4.93
C TYR A 342 27.14 -25.09 -4.27
N HIS A 343 26.01 -24.55 -4.70
CA HIS A 343 24.69 -24.91 -4.22
C HIS A 343 23.86 -25.47 -5.36
N CYS A 344 23.35 -26.68 -5.19
CA CYS A 344 22.39 -27.30 -6.09
C CYS A 344 21.07 -27.48 -5.35
N ARG A 345 19.96 -27.04 -5.93
CA ARG A 345 18.64 -27.12 -5.31
C ARG A 345 17.55 -27.46 -6.32
N ARG A 346 16.65 -28.37 -5.95
CA ARG A 346 15.36 -28.56 -6.64
C ARG A 346 14.38 -27.49 -6.18
N LEU A 347 13.89 -26.70 -7.11
CA LEU A 347 12.88 -25.67 -6.86
C LEU A 347 11.50 -26.32 -6.74
N SER A 348 10.79 -25.97 -5.67
CA SER A 348 9.34 -26.19 -5.58
C SER A 348 8.60 -25.39 -6.65
N VAL A 349 7.32 -25.69 -6.86
CA VAL A 349 6.47 -24.90 -7.78
C VAL A 349 6.47 -23.43 -7.39
N SER A 350 6.38 -23.11 -6.09
CA SER A 350 6.46 -21.73 -5.59
C SER A 350 7.83 -21.09 -5.86
N GLY A 351 8.92 -21.82 -5.66
CA GLY A 351 10.28 -21.33 -5.95
C GLY A 351 10.52 -21.04 -7.45
N MET A 352 9.97 -21.88 -8.33
CA MET A 352 10.03 -21.62 -9.78
C MET A 352 9.26 -20.34 -10.16
N ILE A 353 8.04 -20.17 -9.63
CA ILE A 353 7.20 -18.99 -9.88
C ILE A 353 7.89 -17.72 -9.37
N HIS A 354 8.49 -17.76 -8.18
CA HIS A 354 9.23 -16.64 -7.62
C HIS A 354 10.37 -16.21 -8.56
N LEU A 355 11.18 -17.16 -9.03
CA LEU A 355 12.28 -16.88 -9.95
C LEU A 355 11.83 -16.37 -11.33
N ASP A 356 10.71 -16.86 -11.85
CA ASP A 356 10.18 -16.40 -13.15
C ASP A 356 9.61 -14.97 -13.06
N LYS A 357 9.07 -14.57 -11.90
CA LYS A 357 8.59 -13.20 -11.65
C LYS A 357 9.68 -12.21 -11.28
N HIS A 358 10.80 -12.71 -10.77
CA HIS A 358 11.96 -11.91 -10.38
C HIS A 358 13.24 -12.41 -11.08
N PRO A 359 13.31 -12.37 -12.43
CA PRO A 359 14.43 -12.94 -13.19
C PRO A 359 15.77 -12.29 -12.86
N ASP A 360 15.77 -11.04 -12.40
CA ASP A 360 16.97 -10.33 -11.94
C ASP A 360 17.61 -10.94 -10.68
N LEU A 361 16.91 -11.80 -9.93
CA LEU A 361 17.50 -12.52 -8.80
C LEU A 361 18.60 -13.47 -9.23
N LEU A 362 18.54 -14.03 -10.45
CA LEU A 362 19.64 -14.83 -11.00
C LEU A 362 20.92 -14.01 -11.14
N LYS A 363 20.82 -12.69 -11.32
CA LYS A 363 21.97 -11.77 -11.34
C LYS A 363 22.52 -11.45 -9.94
N LYS A 364 21.88 -11.94 -8.88
CA LYS A 364 22.27 -11.72 -7.48
C LYS A 364 22.34 -13.07 -6.73
N PRO A 365 23.31 -13.94 -7.06
CA PRO A 365 23.43 -15.30 -6.52
C PRO A 365 23.29 -15.43 -5.00
N ARG A 366 23.96 -14.56 -4.22
CA ARG A 366 23.86 -14.58 -2.74
C ARG A 366 22.45 -14.25 -2.23
N ARG A 367 21.83 -13.21 -2.79
CA ARG A 367 20.46 -12.80 -2.43
C ARG A 367 19.45 -13.86 -2.82
N LEU A 368 19.64 -14.49 -3.98
CA LEU A 368 18.80 -15.59 -4.46
C LEU A 368 18.77 -16.75 -3.46
N LEU A 369 19.92 -17.18 -2.95
CA LEU A 369 20.00 -18.26 -1.96
C LEU A 369 19.25 -17.91 -0.67
N HIS A 370 19.46 -16.69 -0.16
CA HIS A 370 18.80 -16.21 1.06
C HIS A 370 17.27 -16.13 0.92
N GLU A 371 16.77 -15.59 -0.19
CA GLU A 371 15.33 -15.52 -0.43
C GLU A 371 14.71 -16.92 -0.54
N LEU A 372 15.37 -17.86 -1.24
CA LEU A 372 14.87 -19.23 -1.38
C LEU A 372 14.85 -19.99 -0.04
N ASP A 373 15.80 -19.75 0.87
CA ASP A 373 15.79 -20.35 2.21
C ASP A 373 14.64 -19.82 3.08
N THR A 374 14.28 -18.54 2.91
CA THR A 374 13.16 -17.93 3.63
C THR A 374 11.80 -18.51 3.19
N PHE A 375 11.66 -18.87 1.91
CA PHE A 375 10.44 -19.49 1.37
C PHE A 375 10.25 -20.98 1.77
N LEU A 376 11.30 -21.65 2.23
CA LEU A 376 11.25 -23.07 2.64
C LEU A 376 11.05 -23.24 4.17
N ALA A 377 11.27 -22.18 4.94
CA ALA A 377 11.07 -22.18 6.40
C ALA A 377 9.61 -21.94 6.83
N ILE A 378 8.72 -21.66 5.87
CA ILE A 378 7.25 -21.50 6.03
C ILE A 378 6.60 -22.68 5.32
#